data_AF-A0A5B0QRM6-F1
#
_entry.id   AF-A0A5B0QRM6-F1
#
_cell.length_a   1.000
_cell.length_b   1.000
_cell.length_c   1.000
_cell.angle_alpha   90.00
_cell.angle_beta   90.00
_cell.angle_gamma   90.00
#
_symmetry.space_group_name_H-M   'P 1'
#
loop_
_entity.id
_entity.type
_entity.pdbx_description
1 polymer ?
#
loop_
_entity_poly.entity_id
_entity_poly.type
_entity_poly.pdbx_seq_one_letter_code
_entity_poly.pdbx_strand_id
1 'polypeptide(L)'
;MTKPITLTRKHTDLVLFSSSHNRYSSFPSTNLFAHNHHLYSPISLLGTFTNMSPPMAIPTGKVSNQLIVTRMVFQWPFGSRADRRPHSYETSCRLSPGGDTHILATSVHENTLVTRTPSGGYVLKPAKQAIEFKTERQVPTTGLMLVGWGGNNGTTVTATILANKHNISWRTREGIQTPNYIGSIVRASTYAQTGKDVHIPLSDMLPMVHPNDLVLGGWDISGMPLDQAMRRAKVMEWDLQDQLNPLMSQMKPLPSVYYPDLSAHLDQIRKDIRDFKAANKLDKVIVLWTANTERYSELIPGINDTARNLEQAVKNNHDEVSPSTIFAMACIYEGAPYINGAPQNTFVPDVSNSPRSLEGYRRR
;
A
#
# COMPACT_ATOMS: atom_id res chain seq x y z
N MET A 1 -40.77 10.11 -5.55
CA MET A 1 -40.92 8.82 -6.25
C MET A 1 -40.03 8.83 -7.49
N THR A 2 -38.88 8.18 -7.46
CA THR A 2 -37.98 8.02 -8.62
C THR A 2 -38.46 6.82 -9.45
N LYS A 3 -38.87 7.07 -10.71
CA LYS A 3 -39.26 6.01 -11.64
C LYS A 3 -38.02 5.29 -12.20
N PRO A 4 -37.99 3.95 -12.28
CA PRO A 4 -36.90 3.22 -12.93
C PRO A 4 -36.86 3.54 -14.43
N ILE A 5 -35.67 3.74 -14.97
CA ILE A 5 -35.42 3.89 -16.41
C ILE A 5 -35.02 2.51 -16.94
N THR A 6 -35.82 1.97 -17.85
CA THR A 6 -35.55 0.70 -18.55
C THR A 6 -34.83 1.02 -19.86
N LEU A 7 -33.60 0.54 -20.03
CA LEU A 7 -32.86 0.67 -21.28
C LEU A 7 -33.05 -0.62 -22.10
N THR A 8 -33.79 -0.54 -23.21
CA THR A 8 -33.91 -1.61 -24.20
C THR A 8 -32.91 -1.42 -25.33
N ARG A 9 -32.16 -2.48 -25.66
CA ARG A 9 -31.16 -2.51 -26.74
C ARG A 9 -31.89 -2.37 -28.09
N LYS A 10 -31.74 -1.23 -28.77
CA LYS A 10 -32.00 -1.17 -30.22
C LYS A 10 -30.78 -1.75 -30.93
N HIS A 11 -31.01 -2.71 -31.83
CA HIS A 11 -29.99 -3.27 -32.71
C HIS A 11 -29.20 -2.14 -33.37
N THR A 12 -27.92 -2.08 -33.04
CA THR A 12 -26.90 -1.33 -33.78
C THR A 12 -25.76 -2.30 -33.95
N ASP A 13 -25.41 -2.54 -35.22
CA ASP A 13 -24.37 -3.48 -35.61
C ASP A 13 -23.05 -3.07 -34.97
N LEU A 14 -22.57 -3.93 -34.08
CA LEU A 14 -21.26 -3.80 -33.46
C LEU A 14 -20.26 -4.49 -34.42
N VAL A 15 -19.48 -3.70 -35.14
CA VAL A 15 -18.28 -4.22 -35.82
C VAL A 15 -17.29 -4.61 -34.72
N LEU A 16 -17.19 -5.91 -34.45
CA LEU A 16 -16.21 -6.51 -33.56
C LEU A 16 -14.85 -6.55 -34.26
N PHE A 17 -13.89 -5.76 -33.80
CA PHE A 17 -12.48 -6.09 -34.01
C PHE A 17 -12.05 -7.02 -32.88
N SER A 18 -11.85 -8.30 -33.22
CA SER A 18 -11.13 -9.26 -32.40
C SER A 18 -9.65 -9.19 -32.77
N SER A 19 -8.77 -8.96 -31.80
CA SER A 19 -7.40 -9.47 -31.87
C SER A 19 -7.20 -10.45 -30.72
N SER A 20 -7.15 -11.73 -31.08
CA SER A 20 -6.71 -12.80 -30.20
C SER A 20 -5.28 -13.19 -30.59
N HIS A 21 -4.50 -13.57 -29.58
CA HIS A 21 -3.20 -14.25 -29.64
C HIS A 21 -1.98 -13.44 -30.13
N ASN A 22 -1.00 -13.25 -29.23
CA ASN A 22 0.28 -13.93 -29.44
C ASN A 22 1.09 -14.12 -28.15
N ARG A 23 1.49 -15.38 -27.94
CA ARG A 23 2.65 -15.79 -27.13
C ARG A 23 3.91 -15.21 -27.77
N TYR A 24 4.93 -14.83 -26.99
CA TYR A 24 6.33 -15.12 -27.37
C TYR A 24 7.25 -15.17 -26.16
N SER A 25 8.06 -16.22 -26.16
CA SER A 25 9.16 -16.61 -25.29
C SER A 25 10.50 -16.01 -25.73
N SER A 26 11.35 -15.64 -24.77
CA SER A 26 12.84 -15.74 -24.70
C SER A 26 13.77 -15.44 -25.92
N PHE A 27 14.58 -14.37 -25.75
CA PHE A 27 16.04 -14.13 -26.09
C PHE A 27 16.56 -14.17 -27.56
N PRO A 28 17.75 -13.59 -27.92
CA PRO A 28 18.73 -12.73 -27.20
C PRO A 28 19.20 -11.43 -27.95
N SER A 29 20.16 -10.74 -27.31
CA SER A 29 20.90 -9.49 -27.60
C SER A 29 21.52 -9.24 -28.99
N THR A 30 21.58 -7.96 -29.40
CA THR A 30 22.74 -7.30 -30.05
C THR A 30 22.70 -5.76 -29.92
N ASN A 31 23.87 -5.17 -29.68
CA ASN A 31 24.17 -3.73 -29.66
C ASN A 31 24.13 -3.12 -31.07
N LEU A 32 23.69 -1.85 -31.21
CA LEU A 32 24.28 -0.91 -32.17
C LEU A 32 23.92 0.55 -31.84
N PHE A 33 24.97 1.36 -31.66
CA PHE A 33 24.95 2.82 -31.58
C PHE A 33 24.58 3.45 -32.94
N ALA A 34 23.86 4.59 -32.94
CA ALA A 34 24.19 5.77 -33.75
C ALA A 34 23.22 6.95 -33.50
N HIS A 35 23.79 8.14 -33.32
CA HIS A 35 23.13 9.45 -33.37
C HIS A 35 22.60 9.78 -34.78
N ASN A 36 21.50 10.55 -34.86
CA ASN A 36 21.52 11.82 -35.59
C ASN A 36 20.26 12.69 -35.36
N HIS A 37 20.51 13.98 -35.20
CA HIS A 37 19.55 15.09 -35.23
C HIS A 37 19.02 15.33 -36.66
N HIS A 38 17.75 15.75 -36.80
CA HIS A 38 17.36 17.08 -37.34
C HIS A 38 15.83 17.20 -37.58
N LEU A 39 15.28 18.27 -36.99
CA LEU A 39 14.31 19.27 -37.52
C LEU A 39 13.04 18.79 -38.25
N TYR A 40 11.87 19.23 -37.77
CA TYR A 40 11.02 20.26 -38.41
C TYR A 40 9.73 20.51 -37.57
N SER A 41 9.37 21.79 -37.45
CA SER A 41 8.11 22.36 -36.92
C SER A 41 7.86 23.64 -37.72
N PRO A 42 6.74 24.37 -37.59
CA PRO A 42 5.31 24.03 -37.75
C PRO A 42 4.66 24.87 -38.88
N ILE A 43 3.38 24.64 -39.21
CA ILE A 43 2.55 25.60 -39.97
C ILE A 43 1.27 25.90 -39.22
N SER A 44 1.06 27.20 -39.01
CA SER A 44 -0.10 27.94 -38.50
C SER A 44 -0.72 28.75 -39.64
N LEU A 45 -2.03 29.02 -39.63
CA LEU A 45 -2.72 30.23 -40.15
C LEU A 45 -4.25 29.97 -40.13
N LEU A 46 -5.20 30.89 -39.97
CA LEU A 46 -5.40 32.23 -39.37
C LEU A 46 -6.80 32.68 -39.86
N GLY A 47 -7.54 33.52 -39.12
CA GLY A 47 -8.75 34.15 -39.66
C GLY A 47 -9.60 34.92 -38.65
N THR A 48 -9.35 36.23 -38.53
CA THR A 48 -10.03 37.28 -37.74
C THR A 48 -11.22 37.92 -38.48
N PHE A 49 -12.19 38.52 -37.76
CA PHE A 49 -12.64 39.94 -37.86
C PHE A 49 -13.90 40.24 -36.98
N THR A 50 -14.22 41.53 -36.84
CA THR A 50 -14.69 42.29 -35.65
C THR A 50 -16.14 42.83 -35.67
N ASN A 51 -16.63 43.21 -34.46
CA ASN A 51 -17.59 44.29 -34.07
C ASN A 51 -19.08 44.32 -34.51
N MET A 52 -19.99 44.39 -33.52
CA MET A 52 -21.12 45.35 -33.41
C MET A 52 -21.56 45.51 -31.91
N SER A 53 -21.93 46.73 -31.51
CA SER A 53 -22.18 47.20 -30.12
C SER A 53 -23.66 47.07 -29.65
N PRO A 54 -24.11 47.60 -28.48
CA PRO A 54 -24.77 46.85 -27.39
C PRO A 54 -26.30 47.14 -27.25
N PRO A 55 -26.99 46.58 -26.23
CA PRO A 55 -27.65 47.51 -25.29
C PRO A 55 -27.80 47.07 -23.81
N MET A 56 -27.91 48.11 -22.97
CA MET A 56 -28.68 48.28 -21.71
C MET A 56 -28.46 47.40 -20.47
N ALA A 57 -28.10 48.09 -19.39
CA ALA A 57 -28.15 47.64 -18.00
C ALA A 57 -29.41 48.15 -17.30
N ILE A 58 -30.00 47.38 -16.35
CA ILE A 58 -30.47 47.83 -15.01
C ILE A 58 -30.53 46.59 -14.04
N PRO A 59 -30.72 46.70 -12.69
CA PRO A 59 -29.70 46.31 -11.70
C PRO A 59 -30.17 45.28 -10.66
N THR A 60 -29.28 44.63 -9.90
CA THR A 60 -29.66 44.01 -8.62
C THR A 60 -28.57 44.10 -7.54
N GLY A 61 -28.91 44.78 -6.44
CA GLY A 61 -28.68 44.35 -5.06
C GLY A 61 -27.25 44.23 -4.52
N LYS A 62 -26.83 45.26 -3.77
CA LYS A 62 -25.81 45.12 -2.71
C LYS A 62 -26.34 44.21 -1.59
N VAL A 63 -25.56 43.19 -1.20
CA VAL A 63 -25.45 42.78 0.21
C VAL A 63 -23.97 42.51 0.50
N SER A 64 -23.40 43.36 1.35
CA SER A 64 -22.07 43.18 1.93
C SER A 64 -22.12 42.09 3.00
N ASN A 65 -21.21 41.14 2.95
CA ASN A 65 -20.75 40.43 4.14
C ASN A 65 -19.22 40.48 4.15
N GLN A 66 -18.69 41.50 4.84
CA GLN A 66 -17.33 41.46 5.37
C GLN A 66 -17.30 40.39 6.47
N LEU A 67 -16.50 39.34 6.30
CA LEU A 67 -16.15 38.45 7.40
C LEU A 67 -14.83 38.92 8.00
N ILE A 68 -14.90 39.32 9.27
CA ILE A 68 -13.77 39.68 10.12
C ILE A 68 -12.91 38.42 10.31
N VAL A 69 -11.67 38.44 9.82
CA VAL A 69 -10.67 37.41 10.13
C VAL A 69 -9.93 37.83 11.38
N THR A 70 -10.37 37.34 12.54
CA THR A 70 -9.59 37.46 13.78
C THR A 70 -8.49 36.40 13.74
N ARG A 71 -7.25 36.85 13.51
CA ARG A 71 -6.04 36.04 13.48
C ARG A 71 -5.66 35.66 14.91
N MET A 72 -5.90 34.42 15.32
CA MET A 72 -5.25 33.84 16.51
C MET A 72 -4.16 32.88 16.03
N VAL A 73 -2.90 33.31 16.18
CA VAL A 73 -1.72 32.46 15.98
C VAL A 73 -1.46 31.75 17.30
N PHE A 74 -1.58 30.42 17.31
CA PHE A 74 -1.09 29.61 18.42
C PHE A 74 0.15 28.85 17.98
N GLN A 75 1.25 29.09 18.68
CA GLN A 75 2.54 28.43 18.49
C GLN A 75 2.65 27.34 19.56
N TRP A 76 2.57 26.07 19.16
CA TRP A 76 2.72 24.93 20.07
C TRP A 76 4.16 24.39 20.10
N PRO A 77 4.66 23.87 21.24
CA PRO A 77 6.03 23.39 21.37
C PRO A 77 6.20 22.04 20.68
N PHE A 78 7.29 21.92 19.93
CA PHE A 78 7.64 20.84 19.02
C PHE A 78 8.09 19.56 19.75
N GLY A 79 7.67 18.39 19.24
CA GLY A 79 8.14 17.06 19.64
C GLY A 79 8.64 16.26 18.42
N SER A 80 9.77 15.58 18.61
CA SER A 80 10.76 15.11 17.62
C SER A 80 10.35 13.99 16.62
N ARG A 81 9.07 13.84 16.27
CA ARG A 81 8.62 13.03 15.12
C ARG A 81 7.86 13.84 14.06
N ALA A 82 7.33 15.00 14.43
CA ALA A 82 6.62 15.90 13.52
C ALA A 82 7.56 16.80 12.69
N ASP A 83 8.84 16.89 13.05
CA ASP A 83 9.87 17.80 12.49
C ASP A 83 10.20 17.60 11.00
N ARG A 84 9.63 16.61 10.31
CA ARG A 84 9.93 16.35 8.89
C ARG A 84 8.92 16.94 7.90
N ARG A 85 7.84 17.59 8.37
CA ARG A 85 6.84 18.20 7.48
C ARG A 85 6.91 19.73 7.59
N PRO A 86 7.55 20.43 6.62
CA PRO A 86 7.63 21.91 6.64
C PRO A 86 6.26 22.58 6.45
N HIS A 87 5.24 21.83 6.03
CA HIS A 87 3.88 22.32 5.77
C HIS A 87 2.84 21.42 6.42
N SER A 88 1.90 22.01 7.16
CA SER A 88 0.68 21.36 7.65
C SER A 88 -0.49 21.70 6.73
N TYR A 89 -1.22 20.70 6.26
CA TYR A 89 -2.45 20.89 5.50
C TYR A 89 -3.63 20.86 6.48
N GLU A 90 -4.43 21.93 6.49
CA GLU A 90 -5.67 22.01 7.29
C GLU A 90 -6.87 21.75 6.39
N THR A 91 -7.73 20.81 6.80
CA THR A 91 -9.01 20.55 6.16
C THR A 91 -10.14 20.99 7.08
N SER A 92 -11.20 21.57 6.53
CA SER A 92 -12.42 21.94 7.27
C SER A 92 -13.28 20.70 7.59
N CYS A 93 -12.68 19.67 8.18
CA CYS A 93 -13.40 18.52 8.71
C CYS A 93 -13.91 18.83 10.12
N ARG A 94 -15.02 18.22 10.55
CA ARG A 94 -15.43 18.31 11.96
C ARG A 94 -14.39 17.57 12.81
N LEU A 95 -13.66 18.32 13.61
CA LEU A 95 -12.91 17.76 14.73
C LEU A 95 -13.88 17.37 15.84
N SER A 96 -13.56 16.33 16.60
CA SER A 96 -14.40 15.88 17.72
C SER A 96 -14.49 16.97 18.79
N PRO A 97 -15.67 17.27 19.35
CA PRO A 97 -15.78 18.19 20.48
C PRO A 97 -14.97 17.63 21.66
N GLY A 98 -13.94 18.36 22.11
CA GLY A 98 -13.17 18.04 23.31
C GLY A 98 -11.86 17.26 23.14
N GLY A 99 -11.37 16.99 21.92
CA GLY A 99 -10.03 16.41 21.83
C GLY A 99 -9.54 15.99 20.44
N ASP A 100 -8.31 16.40 20.17
CA ASP A 100 -7.54 16.37 18.92
C ASP A 100 -7.10 14.95 18.45
N THR A 101 -7.77 13.88 18.87
CA THR A 101 -7.26 12.48 18.76
C THR A 101 -7.58 11.78 17.45
N HIS A 102 -8.67 12.15 16.78
CA HIS A 102 -9.15 11.49 15.56
C HIS A 102 -9.75 12.52 14.59
N ILE A 103 -9.68 12.20 13.29
CA ILE A 103 -10.35 12.93 12.21
C ILE A 103 -11.68 12.24 11.93
N LEU A 104 -12.78 12.98 11.93
CA LEU A 104 -14.10 12.51 11.49
C LEU A 104 -14.42 13.07 10.10
N ALA A 105 -14.81 12.21 9.19
CA ALA A 105 -15.22 12.59 7.84
C ALA A 105 -16.47 11.83 7.40
N THR A 106 -17.43 12.54 6.84
CA THR A 106 -18.64 11.93 6.25
C THR A 106 -18.48 11.97 4.74
N SER A 107 -18.71 10.84 4.08
CA SER A 107 -18.77 10.73 2.62
C SER A 107 -20.06 10.03 2.20
N VAL A 108 -20.56 10.36 1.01
CA VAL A 108 -21.67 9.63 0.39
C VAL A 108 -21.11 8.77 -0.72
N HIS A 109 -21.09 7.46 -0.50
CA HIS A 109 -20.75 6.51 -1.54
C HIS A 109 -21.95 6.36 -2.47
N GLU A 110 -21.78 6.81 -3.70
CA GLU A 110 -22.77 6.66 -4.77
C GLU A 110 -22.44 5.43 -5.61
N ASN A 111 -23.43 4.56 -5.82
CA ASN A 111 -23.32 3.35 -6.62
C ASN A 111 -24.61 3.13 -7.42
N THR A 112 -24.62 2.21 -8.37
CA THR A 112 -25.82 1.82 -9.11
C THR A 112 -26.01 0.32 -9.03
N LEU A 113 -27.11 -0.12 -8.43
CA LEU A 113 -27.50 -1.52 -8.40
C LEU A 113 -28.08 -1.90 -9.77
N VAL A 114 -27.54 -2.97 -10.37
CA VAL A 114 -27.95 -3.44 -11.69
C VAL A 114 -28.64 -4.79 -11.54
N THR A 115 -29.87 -4.91 -12.04
CA THR A 115 -30.61 -6.18 -12.05
C THR A 115 -30.98 -6.54 -13.49
N ARG A 116 -30.67 -7.76 -13.92
CA ARG A 116 -31.06 -8.25 -15.24
C ARG A 116 -32.54 -8.66 -15.24
N THR A 117 -33.31 -8.22 -16.22
CA THR A 117 -34.72 -8.60 -16.36
C THR A 117 -34.85 -9.98 -17.03
N PRO A 118 -35.95 -10.71 -16.81
CA PRO A 118 -36.24 -11.97 -17.52
C PRO A 118 -36.26 -11.81 -19.06
N SER A 119 -36.62 -10.63 -19.54
CA SER A 119 -36.61 -10.26 -20.96
C SER A 119 -35.21 -9.93 -21.52
N GLY A 120 -34.15 -10.07 -20.72
CA GLY A 120 -32.77 -9.82 -21.14
C GLY A 120 -32.31 -8.36 -21.08
N GLY A 121 -33.12 -7.45 -20.55
CA GLY A 121 -32.76 -6.05 -20.28
C GLY A 121 -32.12 -5.83 -18.90
N TYR A 122 -31.90 -4.57 -18.53
CA TYR A 122 -31.34 -4.19 -17.23
C TYR A 122 -32.20 -3.10 -16.55
N VAL A 123 -32.37 -3.24 -15.24
CA VAL A 123 -32.90 -2.20 -14.35
C VAL A 123 -31.74 -1.61 -13.58
N LEU A 124 -31.53 -0.30 -13.73
CA LEU A 124 -30.51 0.46 -13.02
C LEU A 124 -31.16 1.23 -11.88
N LYS A 125 -30.77 0.93 -10.64
CA LYS A 125 -31.25 1.61 -9.44
C LYS A 125 -30.09 2.34 -8.78
N PRO A 126 -29.97 3.67 -8.94
CA PRO A 126 -29.02 4.47 -8.18
C PRO A 126 -29.20 4.23 -6.68
N ALA A 127 -28.11 4.03 -5.98
CA ALA A 127 -28.03 3.80 -4.56
C ALA A 127 -27.02 4.77 -3.96
N LYS A 128 -27.34 5.31 -2.79
CA LYS A 128 -26.46 6.17 -2.02
C LYS A 128 -26.32 5.59 -0.62
N GLN A 129 -25.10 5.53 -0.12
CA GLN A 129 -24.80 5.10 1.23
C GLN A 129 -23.94 6.16 1.90
N ALA A 130 -24.45 6.75 2.98
CA ALA A 130 -23.63 7.60 3.83
C ALA A 130 -22.66 6.72 4.62
N ILE A 131 -21.38 7.11 4.62
CA ILE A 131 -20.31 6.44 5.35
C ILE A 131 -19.64 7.49 6.24
N GLU A 132 -19.48 7.16 7.51
CA GLU A 132 -18.70 7.95 8.46
C GLU A 132 -17.36 7.27 8.70
N PHE A 133 -16.28 8.00 8.47
CA PHE A 133 -14.91 7.58 8.71
C PHE A 133 -14.39 8.21 9.99
N LYS A 134 -13.74 7.39 10.81
CA LYS A 134 -12.96 7.82 11.98
C LYS A 134 -11.52 7.38 11.78
N THR A 135 -10.61 8.34 11.66
CA THR A 135 -9.18 8.08 11.44
C THR A 135 -8.39 8.53 12.65
N GLU A 136 -7.69 7.62 13.31
CA GLU A 136 -6.72 7.94 14.38
C GLU A 136 -5.63 8.87 13.86
N ARG A 137 -5.30 9.92 14.63
CA ARG A 137 -4.20 10.84 14.28
C ARG A 137 -2.85 10.39 14.80
N GLN A 138 -2.85 9.66 15.92
CA GLN A 138 -1.62 9.14 16.50
C GLN A 138 -1.06 8.04 15.58
N VAL A 139 0.10 8.31 14.98
CA VAL A 139 0.80 7.31 14.17
C VAL A 139 1.43 6.27 15.11
N PRO A 140 1.09 4.98 14.99
CA PRO A 140 1.59 3.94 15.89
C PRO A 140 3.06 3.63 15.64
N THR A 141 3.79 3.29 16.70
CA THR A 141 5.09 2.63 16.57
C THR A 141 4.90 1.27 15.91
N THR A 142 5.58 1.05 14.79
CA THR A 142 5.28 -0.06 13.88
C THR A 142 6.52 -0.89 13.57
N GLY A 143 6.42 -2.19 13.82
CA GLY A 143 7.37 -3.17 13.35
C GLY A 143 6.97 -3.78 12.02
N LEU A 144 7.93 -4.02 11.14
CA LEU A 144 7.77 -4.79 9.91
C LEU A 144 8.63 -6.05 10.02
N MET A 145 7.98 -7.21 10.07
CA MET A 145 8.65 -8.50 10.06
C MET A 145 8.53 -9.15 8.68
N LEU A 146 9.66 -9.51 8.09
CA LEU A 146 9.72 -10.09 6.74
C LEU A 146 9.97 -11.59 6.81
N VAL A 147 9.11 -12.39 6.17
CA VAL A 147 9.44 -13.80 5.90
C VAL A 147 10.31 -13.83 4.64
N GLY A 148 11.49 -14.44 4.71
CA GLY A 148 12.52 -14.33 3.66
C GLY A 148 13.35 -13.05 3.77
N TRP A 149 13.65 -12.59 4.99
CA TRP A 149 14.31 -11.31 5.23
C TRP A 149 15.72 -11.23 4.62
N GLY A 150 16.44 -12.35 4.54
CA GLY A 150 17.75 -12.46 3.91
C GLY A 150 17.68 -12.64 2.38
N GLY A 151 16.49 -12.66 1.78
CA GLY A 151 16.32 -12.64 0.33
C GLY A 151 16.58 -11.27 -0.29
N ASN A 152 16.65 -11.20 -1.62
CA ASN A 152 16.97 -9.97 -2.35
C ASN A 152 16.06 -8.80 -1.95
N ASN A 153 14.74 -9.03 -1.88
CA ASN A 153 13.79 -7.99 -1.49
C ASN A 153 13.97 -7.57 -0.04
N GLY A 154 14.14 -8.53 0.88
CA GLY A 154 14.28 -8.24 2.30
C GLY A 154 15.53 -7.42 2.62
N THR A 155 16.67 -7.79 2.03
CA THR A 155 17.92 -7.02 2.16
C THR A 155 17.80 -5.66 1.51
N THR A 156 17.15 -5.56 0.35
CA THR A 156 17.01 -4.29 -0.38
C THR A 156 16.11 -3.30 0.36
N VAL A 157 14.96 -3.74 0.86
CA VAL A 157 14.06 -2.91 1.68
C VAL A 157 14.79 -2.42 2.93
N THR A 158 15.55 -3.30 3.58
CA THR A 158 16.33 -2.96 4.78
C THR A 158 17.39 -1.91 4.48
N ALA A 159 18.19 -2.16 3.43
CA ALA A 159 19.24 -1.24 2.98
C ALA A 159 18.67 0.14 2.60
N THR A 160 17.57 0.19 1.84
CA THR A 160 16.91 1.45 1.46
C THR A 160 16.45 2.24 2.68
N ILE A 161 15.82 1.57 3.66
CA ILE A 161 15.33 2.21 4.88
C ILE A 161 16.49 2.75 5.70
N LEU A 162 17.55 1.96 5.90
CA LEU A 162 18.73 2.39 6.66
C LEU A 162 19.47 3.54 5.98
N ALA A 163 19.66 3.47 4.66
CA ALA A 163 20.32 4.54 3.91
C ALA A 163 19.54 5.85 4.05
N ASN A 164 18.21 5.83 3.86
CA ASN A 164 17.36 7.01 4.03
C ASN A 164 17.29 7.50 5.49
N LYS A 165 17.30 6.59 6.47
CA LYS A 165 17.24 6.94 7.90
C LYS A 165 18.51 7.62 8.38
N HIS A 166 19.66 7.17 7.88
CA HIS A 166 20.98 7.64 8.30
C HIS A 166 21.62 8.63 7.30
N ASN A 167 20.90 9.01 6.25
CA ASN A 167 21.39 9.89 5.17
C ASN A 167 22.70 9.39 4.55
N ILE A 168 22.80 8.08 4.31
CA ILE A 168 24.01 7.46 3.77
C ILE A 168 24.07 7.71 2.27
N SER A 169 24.99 8.58 1.85
CA SER A 169 25.34 8.81 0.46
C SER A 169 26.42 7.84 0.01
N TRP A 170 26.46 7.54 -1.29
CA TRP A 170 27.45 6.65 -1.89
C TRP A 170 27.94 7.20 -3.23
N ARG A 171 29.09 6.73 -3.67
CA ARG A 171 29.70 7.08 -4.95
C ARG A 171 29.25 6.10 -6.03
N THR A 172 28.95 6.65 -7.21
CA THR A 172 28.81 5.92 -8.46
C THR A 172 29.73 6.53 -9.51
N ARG A 173 29.73 5.98 -10.74
CA ARG A 173 30.50 6.55 -11.85
C ARG A 173 30.00 7.94 -12.25
N GLU A 174 28.76 8.26 -11.91
CA GLU A 174 28.05 9.51 -12.20
C GLU A 174 28.18 10.54 -11.07
N GLY A 175 28.87 10.21 -9.97
CA GLY A 175 29.10 11.10 -8.83
C GLY A 175 28.49 10.58 -7.53
N ILE A 176 28.26 11.49 -6.58
CA ILE A 176 27.68 11.14 -5.28
C ILE A 176 26.16 11.07 -5.41
N GLN A 177 25.58 9.96 -4.99
CA GLN A 177 24.15 9.73 -4.91
C GLN A 177 23.65 9.88 -3.47
N THR A 178 22.38 10.28 -3.33
CA THR A 178 21.70 10.39 -2.03
C THR A 178 20.52 9.42 -1.96
N PRO A 179 20.22 8.88 -0.77
CA PRO A 179 19.16 7.90 -0.61
C PRO A 179 17.78 8.55 -0.82
N ASN A 180 16.87 7.82 -1.43
CA ASN A 180 15.51 8.28 -1.70
C ASN A 180 14.52 7.09 -1.69
N TYR A 181 13.24 7.40 -1.90
CA TYR A 181 12.14 6.43 -2.01
C TYR A 181 11.46 6.47 -3.39
N ILE A 182 12.22 6.75 -4.45
CA ILE A 182 11.68 6.71 -5.82
C ILE A 182 11.10 5.31 -6.10
N GLY A 183 9.96 5.27 -6.78
CA GLY A 183 9.18 4.05 -7.02
C GLY A 183 8.14 3.73 -5.94
N SER A 184 8.19 4.39 -4.77
CA SER A 184 7.13 4.28 -3.77
C SER A 184 5.96 5.21 -4.11
N ILE A 185 4.77 4.67 -4.38
CA ILE A 185 3.56 5.49 -4.60
C ILE A 185 3.28 6.39 -3.38
N VAL A 186 3.45 5.88 -2.17
CA VAL A 186 3.15 6.66 -0.95
C VAL A 186 4.16 7.78 -0.72
N ARG A 187 5.44 7.59 -1.09
CA ARG A 187 6.51 8.57 -0.82
C ARG A 187 6.88 9.47 -1.98
N ALA A 188 6.59 9.06 -3.22
CA ALA A 188 7.03 9.75 -4.43
C ALA A 188 5.88 10.20 -5.35
N SER A 189 4.61 9.99 -4.96
CA SER A 189 3.46 10.46 -5.74
C SER A 189 2.73 11.65 -5.09
N THR A 190 2.00 12.39 -5.91
CA THR A 190 1.13 13.49 -5.48
C THR A 190 -0.31 13.23 -5.88
N TYR A 191 -1.25 13.78 -5.10
CA TYR A 191 -2.66 13.84 -5.42
C TYR A 191 -3.01 15.23 -5.93
N ALA A 192 -3.71 15.31 -7.06
CA ALA A 192 -4.17 16.55 -7.65
C ALA A 192 -5.61 16.86 -7.23
N GLN A 193 -5.87 18.06 -6.71
CA GLN A 193 -7.22 18.50 -6.40
C GLN A 193 -7.97 18.88 -7.69
N THR A 194 -9.20 18.39 -7.87
CA THR A 194 -9.99 18.65 -9.09
C THR A 194 -10.16 20.14 -9.36
N GLY A 195 -9.81 20.59 -10.57
CA GLY A 195 -10.02 21.96 -11.04
C GLY A 195 -8.90 22.97 -10.76
N LYS A 196 -7.79 22.55 -10.14
CA LYS A 196 -6.56 23.36 -10.00
C LYS A 196 -5.32 22.45 -10.07
N ASP A 197 -4.21 22.97 -10.62
CA ASP A 197 -2.90 22.29 -10.63
C ASP A 197 -2.21 22.36 -9.25
N VAL A 198 -2.92 21.95 -8.19
CA VAL A 198 -2.37 21.85 -6.83
C VAL A 198 -2.06 20.39 -6.55
N HIS A 199 -0.78 20.08 -6.42
CA HIS A 199 -0.27 18.75 -6.16
C HIS A 199 0.18 18.63 -4.70
N ILE A 200 -0.47 17.74 -3.95
CA ILE A 200 -0.16 17.47 -2.54
C ILE A 200 0.52 16.10 -2.47
N PRO A 201 1.68 15.95 -1.81
CA PRO A 201 2.27 14.63 -1.60
C PRO A 201 1.28 13.66 -0.93
N LEU A 202 1.15 12.44 -1.46
CA LEU A 202 0.15 11.49 -0.95
C LEU A 202 0.33 11.19 0.54
N SER A 203 1.58 11.11 1.01
CA SER A 203 1.90 10.91 2.43
C SER A 203 1.45 12.03 3.36
N ASP A 204 1.15 13.19 2.79
CA ASP A 204 0.82 14.38 3.56
C ASP A 204 -0.70 14.57 3.71
N MET A 205 -1.50 13.77 2.99
CA MET A 205 -2.96 13.80 3.07
C MET A 205 -3.50 13.33 4.42
N LEU A 206 -2.89 12.32 5.04
CA LEU A 206 -3.28 11.79 6.35
C LEU A 206 -2.04 11.42 7.18
N PRO A 207 -2.15 11.34 8.52
CA PRO A 207 -1.09 10.79 9.36
C PRO A 207 -0.79 9.34 8.97
N MET A 208 0.46 9.06 8.61
CA MET A 208 0.91 7.75 8.15
C MET A 208 2.31 7.46 8.68
N VAL A 209 2.62 6.18 8.86
CA VAL A 209 3.97 5.71 9.24
C VAL A 209 4.96 6.07 8.14
N HIS A 210 6.08 6.69 8.50
CA HIS A 210 7.18 6.91 7.57
C HIS A 210 8.09 5.66 7.54
N PRO A 211 8.59 5.21 6.38
CA PRO A 211 9.43 4.01 6.31
C PRO A 211 10.69 4.04 7.20
N ASN A 212 11.33 5.20 7.36
CA ASN A 212 12.47 5.39 8.29
C ASN A 212 12.14 5.06 9.76
N ASP A 213 10.87 5.07 10.14
CA ASP A 213 10.41 4.86 11.52
C ASP A 213 9.99 3.41 11.77
N LEU A 214 10.03 2.55 10.74
CA LEU A 214 9.81 1.12 10.88
C LEU A 214 10.94 0.46 11.65
N VAL A 215 10.59 -0.40 12.60
CA VAL A 215 11.53 -1.34 13.20
C VAL A 215 11.51 -2.61 12.38
N LEU A 216 12.66 -3.02 11.85
CA LEU A 216 12.78 -4.15 10.94
C LEU A 216 13.19 -5.42 11.69
N GLY A 217 12.57 -6.53 11.29
CA GLY A 217 12.87 -7.86 11.77
C GLY A 217 12.40 -8.89 10.75
N GLY A 218 12.50 -10.16 11.07
CA GLY A 218 11.96 -11.20 10.21
C GLY A 218 12.66 -12.53 10.35
N TRP A 219 12.27 -13.45 9.48
CA TRP A 219 12.75 -14.82 9.45
C TRP A 219 13.40 -15.13 8.11
N ASP A 220 14.33 -16.07 8.11
CA ASP A 220 14.86 -16.67 6.90
C ASP A 220 15.31 -18.11 7.19
N ILE A 221 15.26 -18.98 6.17
CA ILE A 221 15.81 -20.34 6.26
C ILE A 221 17.35 -20.29 6.36
N SER A 222 17.96 -19.25 5.81
CA SER A 222 19.38 -18.96 5.91
C SER A 222 19.65 -18.06 7.11
N GLY A 223 20.46 -18.55 8.06
CA GLY A 223 20.95 -17.72 9.18
C GLY A 223 22.01 -16.69 8.79
N MET A 224 22.16 -16.35 7.51
CA MET A 224 23.15 -15.40 7.03
C MET A 224 22.82 -13.97 7.51
N PRO A 225 23.77 -13.25 8.13
CA PRO A 225 23.59 -11.83 8.47
C PRO A 225 23.30 -10.95 7.23
N LEU A 226 22.58 -9.85 7.41
CA LEU A 226 22.03 -9.10 6.27
C LEU A 226 23.07 -8.37 5.42
N ASP A 227 24.24 -8.03 5.95
CA ASP A 227 25.37 -7.50 5.16
C ASP A 227 25.83 -8.52 4.12
N GLN A 228 26.02 -9.78 4.53
CA GLN A 228 26.42 -10.87 3.65
C GLN A 228 25.29 -11.22 2.68
N ALA A 229 24.05 -11.21 3.15
CA ALA A 229 22.88 -11.45 2.31
C ALA A 229 22.70 -10.34 1.25
N MET A 230 22.96 -9.08 1.60
CA MET A 230 22.98 -7.95 0.66
C MET A 230 24.07 -8.13 -0.40
N ARG A 231 25.28 -8.54 -0.01
CA ARG A 231 26.36 -8.87 -0.98
C ARG A 231 25.97 -10.01 -1.90
N ARG A 232 25.31 -11.05 -1.37
CA ARG A 232 24.77 -12.17 -2.16
C ARG A 232 23.71 -11.71 -3.16
N ALA A 233 22.85 -10.78 -2.77
CA ALA A 233 21.75 -10.29 -3.59
C ALA A 233 22.21 -9.46 -4.80
N LYS A 234 23.36 -8.76 -4.70
CA LYS A 234 23.94 -7.96 -5.79
C LYS A 234 22.99 -6.91 -6.38
N VAL A 235 22.14 -6.33 -5.53
CA VAL A 235 21.17 -5.29 -5.94
C VAL A 235 21.72 -3.89 -5.72
N MET A 236 22.28 -3.62 -4.54
CA MET A 236 22.77 -2.29 -4.18
C MET A 236 24.13 -1.99 -4.81
N GLU A 237 24.41 -0.71 -5.04
CA GLU A 237 25.74 -0.23 -5.47
C GLU A 237 26.82 -0.66 -4.49
N TRP A 238 28.01 -0.97 -5.00
CA TRP A 238 29.07 -1.58 -4.19
C TRP A 238 29.51 -0.68 -3.02
N ASP A 239 29.70 0.64 -3.27
CA ASP A 239 30.05 1.59 -2.20
C ASP A 239 28.93 1.70 -1.16
N LEU A 240 27.66 1.69 -1.59
CA LEU A 240 26.52 1.70 -0.66
C LEU A 240 26.50 0.44 0.23
N GLN A 241 26.82 -0.73 -0.32
CA GLN A 241 26.92 -1.96 0.47
C GLN A 241 27.97 -1.83 1.58
N ASP A 242 29.12 -1.25 1.27
CA ASP A 242 30.20 -1.04 2.24
C ASP A 242 29.82 -0.03 3.33
N GLN A 243 29.17 1.09 2.95
CA GLN A 243 28.67 2.08 3.91
C GLN A 243 27.61 1.51 4.86
N LEU A 244 26.77 0.59 4.38
CA LEU A 244 25.70 -0.05 5.17
C LEU A 244 26.18 -1.21 6.03
N ASN A 245 27.36 -1.77 5.74
CA ASN A 245 27.87 -2.96 6.39
C ASN A 245 27.89 -2.88 7.94
N PRO A 246 28.33 -1.76 8.58
CA PRO A 246 28.34 -1.66 10.05
C PRO A 246 26.94 -1.77 10.69
N LEU A 247 25.89 -1.43 9.95
CA LEU A 247 24.50 -1.51 10.42
C LEU A 247 23.89 -2.89 10.09
N MET A 248 24.08 -3.38 8.87
CA MET A 248 23.43 -4.61 8.40
C MET A 248 24.07 -5.90 8.95
N SER A 249 25.35 -5.86 9.32
CA SER A 249 26.03 -7.01 9.96
C SER A 249 25.51 -7.33 11.36
N GLN A 250 24.86 -6.37 12.02
CA GLN A 250 24.20 -6.55 13.32
C GLN A 250 22.81 -7.17 13.19
N MET A 251 22.29 -7.30 11.97
CA MET A 251 20.93 -7.78 11.70
C MET A 251 21.00 -9.21 11.19
N LYS A 252 20.43 -10.14 11.98
CA LYS A 252 20.36 -11.56 11.63
C LYS A 252 18.90 -12.01 11.61
N PRO A 253 18.45 -12.72 10.56
CA PRO A 253 17.11 -13.29 10.55
C PRO A 253 16.90 -14.28 11.69
N LEU A 254 15.68 -14.30 12.22
CA LEU A 254 15.19 -15.40 13.04
C LEU A 254 15.16 -16.69 12.19
N PRO A 255 15.38 -17.86 12.79
CA PRO A 255 15.27 -19.12 12.08
C PRO A 255 13.85 -19.34 11.54
N SER A 256 13.69 -19.46 10.22
CA SER A 256 12.46 -19.93 9.60
C SER A 256 12.52 -21.45 9.43
N VAL A 257 12.50 -22.20 10.52
CA VAL A 257 12.73 -23.66 10.48
C VAL A 257 11.47 -24.38 9.97
N TYR A 258 11.64 -25.31 9.03
CA TYR A 258 10.60 -26.27 8.67
C TYR A 258 10.51 -27.32 9.78
N TYR A 259 9.73 -27.03 10.83
CA TYR A 259 9.50 -28.01 11.88
C TYR A 259 8.65 -29.16 11.32
N PRO A 260 9.00 -30.43 11.59
CA PRO A 260 8.12 -31.56 11.30
C PRO A 260 6.76 -31.46 12.00
N ASP A 261 6.70 -30.73 13.13
CA ASP A 261 5.48 -30.42 13.87
C ASP A 261 5.02 -28.98 13.56
N LEU A 262 3.93 -28.88 12.80
CA LEU A 262 3.27 -27.64 12.41
C LEU A 262 2.67 -26.89 13.60
N SER A 263 2.25 -27.58 14.66
CA SER A 263 1.71 -26.93 15.86
C SER A 263 2.81 -26.22 16.64
N ALA A 264 3.96 -26.89 16.81
CA ALA A 264 5.14 -26.26 17.39
C ALA A 264 5.64 -25.08 16.55
N HIS A 265 5.61 -25.22 15.20
CA HIS A 265 5.98 -24.13 14.29
C HIS A 265 5.09 -22.90 14.48
N LEU A 266 3.77 -23.12 14.50
CA LEU A 266 2.77 -22.07 14.71
C LEU A 266 3.02 -21.33 16.02
N ASP A 267 3.21 -22.06 17.12
CA ASP A 267 3.43 -21.46 18.44
C ASP A 267 4.76 -20.71 18.53
N GLN A 268 5.81 -21.18 17.84
CA GLN A 268 7.08 -20.48 17.75
C GLN A 268 6.93 -19.14 17.01
N ILE A 269 6.28 -19.10 15.83
CA ILE A 269 6.08 -17.84 15.08
C ILE A 269 5.26 -16.85 15.91
N ARG A 270 4.21 -17.33 16.60
CA ARG A 270 3.40 -16.49 17.50
C ARG A 270 4.23 -15.92 18.65
N LYS A 271 5.14 -16.71 19.23
CA LYS A 271 6.08 -16.25 20.25
C LYS A 271 7.02 -15.19 19.68
N ASP A 272 7.60 -15.43 18.51
CA ASP A 272 8.51 -14.50 17.85
C ASP A 272 7.86 -13.13 17.57
N ILE A 273 6.60 -13.12 17.10
CA ILE A 273 5.85 -11.87 16.88
C ILE A 273 5.65 -11.11 18.20
N ARG A 274 5.26 -11.82 19.28
CA ARG A 274 5.06 -11.21 20.61
C ARG A 274 6.37 -10.66 21.19
N ASP A 275 7.43 -11.44 21.11
CA ASP A 275 8.75 -11.07 21.61
C ASP A 275 9.31 -9.88 20.85
N PHE A 276 9.21 -9.88 19.51
CA PHE A 276 9.63 -8.74 18.68
C PHE A 276 8.83 -7.48 19.01
N LYS A 277 7.50 -7.60 19.19
CA LYS A 277 6.64 -6.48 19.59
C LYS A 277 7.05 -5.92 20.95
N ALA A 278 7.24 -6.79 21.94
CA ALA A 278 7.56 -6.41 23.31
C ALA A 278 8.97 -5.81 23.44
N ALA A 279 9.98 -6.46 22.86
CA ALA A 279 11.37 -6.03 22.90
C ALA A 279 11.57 -4.63 22.31
N ASN A 280 10.78 -4.28 21.29
CA ASN A 280 10.86 -2.99 20.61
C ASN A 280 9.78 -1.98 21.06
N LYS A 281 8.95 -2.33 22.05
CA LYS A 281 7.86 -1.47 22.58
C LYS A 281 6.93 -0.96 21.49
N LEU A 282 6.49 -1.86 20.61
CA LEU A 282 5.70 -1.53 19.42
C LEU A 282 4.20 -1.60 19.68
N ASP A 283 3.46 -0.66 19.11
CA ASP A 283 1.99 -0.68 19.11
C ASP A 283 1.44 -1.72 18.12
N LYS A 284 2.05 -1.76 16.92
CA LYS A 284 1.64 -2.63 15.80
C LYS A 284 2.83 -3.40 15.23
N VAL A 285 2.57 -4.60 14.74
CA VAL A 285 3.49 -5.40 13.93
C VAL A 285 2.75 -5.78 12.65
N ILE A 286 3.41 -5.64 11.51
CA ILE A 286 2.96 -6.12 10.20
C ILE A 286 3.92 -7.23 9.77
N VAL A 287 3.37 -8.31 9.27
CA VAL A 287 4.15 -9.41 8.69
C VAL A 287 3.95 -9.43 7.18
N LEU A 288 5.03 -9.52 6.43
CA LEU A 288 4.99 -9.60 4.97
C LEU A 288 5.80 -10.79 4.49
N TRP A 289 5.17 -11.64 3.66
CA TRP A 289 5.84 -12.71 2.96
C TRP A 289 6.57 -12.19 1.75
N THR A 290 7.90 -12.30 1.75
CA THR A 290 8.75 -12.03 0.59
C THR A 290 9.76 -13.16 0.37
N ALA A 291 9.46 -14.35 0.90
CA ALA A 291 10.25 -15.55 0.68
C ALA A 291 9.92 -16.17 -0.68
N ASN A 292 10.54 -17.32 -0.96
CA ASN A 292 10.31 -18.07 -2.17
C ASN A 292 8.82 -18.35 -2.42
N THR A 293 8.44 -18.37 -3.69
CA THR A 293 7.13 -18.83 -4.13
C THR A 293 6.95 -20.29 -3.75
N GLU A 294 5.86 -20.60 -3.07
CA GLU A 294 5.45 -21.97 -2.78
C GLU A 294 4.57 -22.52 -3.92
N ARG A 295 4.41 -23.84 -3.98
CA ARG A 295 3.35 -24.43 -4.80
C ARG A 295 1.97 -24.00 -4.27
N TYR A 296 0.96 -24.13 -5.12
CA TYR A 296 -0.41 -24.01 -4.63
C TYR A 296 -0.75 -25.20 -3.71
N SER A 297 -1.44 -24.92 -2.60
CA SER A 297 -2.08 -25.95 -1.78
C SER A 297 -3.37 -26.40 -2.47
N GLU A 298 -3.64 -27.69 -2.45
CA GLU A 298 -4.89 -28.26 -2.94
C GLU A 298 -6.02 -27.94 -1.95
N LEU A 299 -7.21 -27.58 -2.45
CA LEU A 299 -8.37 -27.32 -1.60
C LEU A 299 -9.12 -28.63 -1.37
N ILE A 300 -8.99 -29.18 -0.16
CA ILE A 300 -9.51 -30.49 0.23
C ILE A 300 -10.63 -30.31 1.27
N PRO A 301 -11.87 -30.75 0.95
CA PRO A 301 -12.96 -30.76 1.91
C PRO A 301 -12.59 -31.54 3.18
N GLY A 302 -12.92 -31.00 4.35
CA GLY A 302 -12.56 -31.59 5.64
C GLY A 302 -11.13 -31.28 6.13
N ILE A 303 -10.28 -30.63 5.31
CA ILE A 303 -8.88 -30.31 5.67
C ILE A 303 -8.64 -28.80 5.74
N ASN A 304 -8.85 -28.06 4.65
CA ASN A 304 -8.54 -26.63 4.57
C ASN A 304 -9.69 -25.80 3.97
N ASP A 305 -10.90 -26.34 4.08
CA ASP A 305 -12.16 -25.72 3.69
C ASP A 305 -12.82 -24.87 4.80
N THR A 306 -12.46 -25.10 6.08
CA THR A 306 -13.01 -24.37 7.24
C THR A 306 -12.01 -24.12 8.39
N ALA A 307 -12.35 -23.13 9.25
CA ALA A 307 -11.90 -22.86 10.63
C ALA A 307 -11.13 -24.00 11.26
N ARG A 308 -12.02 -24.90 11.65
CA ARG A 308 -11.78 -26.00 12.53
C ARG A 308 -10.98 -27.08 11.82
N ASN A 309 -11.25 -27.27 10.53
CA ASN A 309 -10.57 -28.29 9.74
C ASN A 309 -9.10 -27.90 9.56
N LEU A 310 -8.82 -26.62 9.26
CA LEU A 310 -7.44 -26.15 9.11
C LEU A 310 -6.67 -26.23 10.44
N GLU A 311 -7.29 -25.83 11.55
CA GLU A 311 -6.70 -26.02 12.89
C GLU A 311 -6.43 -27.50 13.21
N GLN A 312 -7.33 -28.40 12.82
CA GLN A 312 -7.13 -29.83 13.00
C GLN A 312 -6.04 -30.38 12.07
N ALA A 313 -5.93 -29.88 10.85
CA ALA A 313 -4.91 -30.24 9.88
C ALA A 313 -3.51 -29.85 10.39
N VAL A 314 -3.38 -28.68 11.02
CA VAL A 314 -2.14 -28.27 11.72
C VAL A 314 -1.80 -29.23 12.86
N LYS A 315 -2.77 -29.58 13.71
CA LYS A 315 -2.56 -30.54 14.82
C LYS A 315 -2.16 -31.92 14.34
N ASN A 316 -2.67 -32.33 13.19
CA ASN A 316 -2.42 -33.62 12.58
C ASN A 316 -1.19 -33.63 11.65
N ASN A 317 -0.45 -32.52 11.53
CA ASN A 317 0.69 -32.37 10.62
C ASN A 317 0.35 -32.72 9.16
N HIS A 318 -0.77 -32.22 8.65
CA HIS A 318 -1.23 -32.52 7.30
C HIS A 318 -0.35 -31.82 6.24
N ASP A 319 0.14 -32.58 5.25
CA ASP A 319 1.12 -32.13 4.24
C ASP A 319 0.67 -30.97 3.34
N GLU A 320 -0.66 -30.78 3.17
CA GLU A 320 -1.21 -29.64 2.41
C GLU A 320 -1.19 -28.29 3.15
N VAL A 321 -0.82 -28.28 4.43
CA VAL A 321 -0.64 -27.03 5.19
C VAL A 321 0.75 -26.47 4.90
N SER A 322 0.81 -25.39 4.12
CA SER A 322 2.07 -24.76 3.77
C SER A 322 2.64 -23.90 4.91
N PRO A 323 3.96 -23.63 4.91
CA PRO A 323 4.55 -22.64 5.81
C PRO A 323 3.87 -21.28 5.74
N SER A 324 3.54 -20.77 4.54
CA SER A 324 2.84 -19.49 4.42
C SER A 324 1.46 -19.51 5.11
N THR A 325 0.75 -20.64 5.11
CA THR A 325 -0.50 -20.79 5.87
C THR A 325 -0.24 -20.74 7.37
N ILE A 326 0.82 -21.37 7.89
CA ILE A 326 1.20 -21.29 9.30
C ILE A 326 1.52 -19.84 9.71
N PHE A 327 2.30 -19.11 8.91
CA PHE A 327 2.57 -17.69 9.17
C PHE A 327 1.29 -16.85 9.16
N ALA A 328 0.39 -17.06 8.20
CA ALA A 328 -0.88 -16.35 8.14
C ALA A 328 -1.75 -16.64 9.38
N MET A 329 -1.85 -17.90 9.81
CA MET A 329 -2.56 -18.28 11.04
C MET A 329 -1.93 -17.64 12.28
N ALA A 330 -0.60 -17.67 12.42
CA ALA A 330 0.11 -17.02 13.52
C ALA A 330 -0.23 -15.53 13.60
N CYS A 331 -0.21 -14.83 12.46
CA CYS A 331 -0.52 -13.41 12.38
C CYS A 331 -1.97 -13.11 12.78
N ILE A 332 -2.92 -13.93 12.34
CA ILE A 332 -4.34 -13.81 12.75
C ILE A 332 -4.47 -13.97 14.27
N TYR A 333 -3.81 -14.96 14.86
CA TYR A 333 -3.88 -15.18 16.32
C TYR A 333 -3.22 -14.07 17.14
N GLU A 334 -2.16 -13.45 16.62
CA GLU A 334 -1.49 -12.33 17.30
C GLU A 334 -2.04 -10.95 16.90
N GLY A 335 -3.08 -10.89 16.05
CA GLY A 335 -3.69 -9.64 15.59
C GLY A 335 -2.73 -8.75 14.80
N ALA A 336 -1.77 -9.36 14.09
CA ALA A 336 -0.83 -8.71 13.19
C ALA A 336 -1.34 -8.80 11.74
N PRO A 337 -1.39 -7.71 10.97
CA PRO A 337 -1.71 -7.80 9.54
C PRO A 337 -0.66 -8.65 8.81
N TYR A 338 -1.15 -9.58 7.98
CA TYR A 338 -0.32 -10.43 7.13
C TYR A 338 -0.50 -10.06 5.66
N ILE A 339 0.61 -9.87 4.94
CA ILE A 339 0.62 -9.52 3.52
C ILE A 339 1.34 -10.64 2.77
N ASN A 340 0.66 -11.27 1.81
CA ASN A 340 1.29 -12.23 0.92
C ASN A 340 1.90 -11.51 -0.30
N GLY A 341 3.22 -11.41 -0.36
CA GLY A 341 3.95 -10.82 -1.50
C GLY A 341 4.31 -11.82 -2.59
N ALA A 342 3.87 -13.08 -2.50
CA ALA A 342 4.14 -14.15 -3.45
C ALA A 342 2.84 -14.76 -4.01
N PRO A 343 2.88 -15.47 -5.15
CA PRO A 343 1.66 -15.81 -5.91
C PRO A 343 0.92 -17.04 -5.39
N GLN A 344 1.43 -17.78 -4.40
CA GLN A 344 0.75 -18.96 -3.87
C GLN A 344 -0.58 -18.60 -3.18
N ASN A 345 -1.52 -19.55 -3.16
CA ASN A 345 -2.84 -19.42 -2.55
C ASN A 345 -2.82 -19.60 -1.02
N THR A 346 -1.93 -18.90 -0.32
CA THR A 346 -1.82 -18.91 1.16
C THR A 346 -3.19 -18.77 1.85
N PHE A 347 -4.04 -17.92 1.28
CA PHE A 347 -5.38 -17.62 1.75
C PHE A 347 -6.39 -18.63 1.23
N VAL A 348 -6.30 -19.89 1.69
CA VAL A 348 -7.37 -20.87 1.50
C VAL A 348 -8.70 -20.33 2.08
N PRO A 349 -9.88 -20.82 1.67
CA PRO A 349 -11.20 -20.20 1.93
C PRO A 349 -11.44 -19.74 3.37
N ASP A 350 -10.80 -20.38 4.33
CA ASP A 350 -10.97 -20.09 5.73
C ASP A 350 -9.93 -19.15 6.37
N VAL A 351 -8.67 -19.11 5.92
CA VAL A 351 -7.72 -18.10 6.40
C VAL A 351 -8.28 -16.68 6.18
N SER A 352 -9.10 -16.53 5.14
CA SER A 352 -9.82 -15.28 4.83
C SER A 352 -11.05 -15.01 5.73
N ASN A 353 -11.64 -16.03 6.37
CA ASN A 353 -12.95 -15.97 7.04
C ASN A 353 -12.95 -16.39 8.53
N SER A 354 -11.79 -16.70 9.12
CA SER A 354 -11.67 -17.15 10.51
C SER A 354 -12.39 -16.20 11.51
N PRO A 355 -13.23 -16.68 12.44
CA PRO A 355 -13.98 -15.84 13.39
C PRO A 355 -13.09 -14.89 14.21
N ARG A 356 -11.83 -15.27 14.47
CA ARG A 356 -10.84 -14.44 15.16
C ARG A 356 -10.27 -13.30 14.30
N SER A 357 -10.28 -13.41 12.97
CA SER A 357 -9.92 -12.30 12.08
C SER A 357 -10.92 -11.14 12.20
N LEU A 358 -12.17 -11.45 12.52
CA LEU A 358 -13.25 -10.48 12.76
C LEU A 358 -13.31 -10.00 14.22
N GLU A 359 -13.03 -10.86 15.21
CA GLU A 359 -13.01 -10.46 16.63
C GLU A 359 -11.84 -9.54 17.00
N GLY A 360 -10.65 -9.74 16.38
CA GLY A 360 -9.52 -8.83 16.55
C GLY A 360 -9.78 -7.41 16.03
N TYR A 361 -10.69 -7.27 15.07
CA TYR A 361 -11.15 -5.99 14.54
C TYR A 361 -12.27 -5.35 15.37
N ARG A 362 -13.07 -6.16 16.09
CA ARG A 362 -14.18 -5.69 16.94
C ARG A 362 -13.77 -5.27 18.36
N ARG A 363 -12.57 -5.65 18.83
CA ARG A 363 -12.06 -5.32 20.17
C ARG A 363 -11.07 -4.14 20.22
N ARG A 364 -11.00 -3.30 19.18
CA ARG A 364 -10.20 -2.06 19.21
C ARG A 364 -11.08 -0.83 19.08
#